data_AF-A0A2V4V6A0-F1
#
_entry.id   AF-A0A2V4V6A0-F1
#
_cell.length_a   1.000
_cell.length_b   1.000
_cell.length_c   1.000
_cell.angle_alpha   90.00
_cell.angle_beta   90.00
_cell.angle_gamma   90.00
#
_symmetry.space_group_name_H-M   'P 1'
#
loop_
_entity.id
_entity.type
_entity.pdbx_description
1 polymer ?
#
loop_
_entity_poly.entity_id
_entity_poly.type
_entity_poly.pdbx_seq_one_letter_code
_entity_poly.pdbx_strand_id
1 'polypeptide(L)'
;MKRTILLVVLVTFFLSSLFVVLTYNTVKAEGNIFSISSNRLLQDQDNPNLYYFVGMVYYEVWSNSGGQWTGAGHHPKSKVPEVDGGTYEFTFGSNRKVKSISVEQFNYDWKSADGKVKLGDLAFEKSRAGELKENPKKYYQNATSKFDYDNYGNTPVNGLGSNKASKKVFVLNGILEAKVEPVNRREEERIKNGTVFAPGVEGFRYYFPTLFKIELEPAEGMAIIQHFDTKGNPLNGIDGFTDKEMKLEKGKDYTFPHTAPG
;
A
#
# COMPACT_ATOMS: atom_id res chain seq x y z
N MET A 1 53.29 35.90 18.56
CA MET A 1 51.88 36.01 18.96
C MET A 1 50.89 36.03 17.79
N LYS A 2 51.05 36.87 16.76
CA LYS A 2 50.07 36.97 15.65
C LYS A 2 49.90 35.68 14.80
N ARG A 3 50.97 34.88 14.63
CA ARG A 3 50.91 33.61 13.88
C ARG A 3 50.19 32.47 14.62
N THR A 4 50.29 32.44 15.95
CA THR A 4 49.65 31.41 16.78
C THR A 4 48.13 31.63 16.87
N ILE A 5 47.69 32.88 16.92
CA ILE A 5 46.26 33.25 16.92
C ILE A 5 45.62 32.92 15.56
N LEU A 6 46.32 33.16 14.45
CA LEU A 6 45.83 32.83 13.11
C LEU A 6 45.62 31.32 12.92
N LEU A 7 46.52 30.50 13.49
CA LEU A 7 46.45 29.05 13.41
C LEU A 7 45.29 28.50 14.26
N VAL A 8 45.04 29.06 15.45
CA VAL A 8 43.89 28.69 16.28
C VAL A 8 42.59 29.06 15.57
N VAL A 9 42.48 30.25 14.98
CA VAL A 9 41.28 30.68 14.24
C VAL A 9 41.01 29.78 13.03
N LEU A 10 42.03 29.41 12.26
CA LEU A 10 41.91 28.49 11.12
C LEU A 10 41.49 27.08 11.54
N VAL A 11 42.00 26.57 12.67
CA VAL A 11 41.62 25.26 13.21
C VAL A 11 40.20 25.28 13.76
N THR A 12 39.73 26.36 14.41
CA THR A 12 38.31 26.52 14.75
C THR A 12 37.41 26.65 13.53
N PHE A 13 37.86 27.31 12.46
CA PHE A 13 37.09 27.40 11.21
C PHE A 13 36.98 26.04 10.53
N PHE A 14 38.06 25.24 10.50
CA PHE A 14 38.06 23.88 9.97
C PHE A 14 37.32 22.86 10.84
N LEU A 15 37.29 23.01 12.18
CA LEU A 15 36.44 22.16 13.03
C LEU A 15 34.96 22.59 12.99
N SER A 16 34.67 23.87 12.73
CA SER A 16 33.30 24.35 12.59
C SER A 16 32.66 23.96 11.26
N SER A 17 33.45 23.72 10.20
CA SER A 17 32.93 23.25 8.90
C SER A 17 32.62 21.76 8.85
N LEU A 18 32.93 21.00 9.91
CA LEU A 18 32.47 19.62 10.09
C LEU A 18 31.09 19.50 10.75
N PHE A 19 30.49 20.62 11.19
CA PHE A 19 29.05 20.66 11.45
C PHE A 19 28.32 20.77 10.11
N VAL A 20 28.28 19.65 9.38
CA VAL A 20 27.17 19.42 8.46
C VAL A 20 25.93 19.31 9.34
N VAL A 21 25.29 20.44 9.59
CA VAL A 21 23.88 20.49 9.96
C VAL A 21 23.16 19.93 8.74
N LEU A 22 23.03 18.61 8.68
CA LEU A 22 21.95 17.99 7.95
C LEU A 22 20.68 18.50 8.64
N THR A 23 20.18 19.64 8.16
CA THR A 23 18.76 19.93 8.23
C THR A 23 18.13 18.78 7.48
N TYR A 24 17.79 17.72 8.21
CA TYR A 24 16.90 16.71 7.69
C TYR A 24 15.67 17.49 7.25
N ASN A 25 15.48 17.56 5.93
CA ASN A 25 14.15 17.70 5.39
C ASN A 25 13.35 16.65 6.17
N THR A 26 12.44 17.11 7.03
CA THR A 26 11.28 16.29 7.35
C THR A 26 10.82 15.80 6.00
N VAL A 27 10.93 14.51 5.74
CA VAL A 27 10.41 13.92 4.51
C VAL A 27 8.90 14.08 4.62
N LYS A 28 8.41 15.29 4.31
CA LYS A 28 7.15 15.44 3.62
C LYS A 28 7.43 14.71 2.33
N ALA A 29 7.04 13.44 2.29
CA ALA A 29 7.09 12.66 1.07
C ALA A 29 6.41 13.52 0.00
N GLU A 30 7.18 14.05 -0.95
CA GLU A 30 6.66 14.30 -2.29
C GLU A 30 5.93 13.01 -2.63
N GLY A 31 4.60 13.06 -2.71
CA GLY A 31 3.76 11.90 -2.44
C GLY A 31 4.24 10.68 -3.20
N ASN A 32 4.92 9.76 -2.50
CA ASN A 32 5.57 8.62 -3.14
C ASN A 32 4.49 7.84 -3.90
N ILE A 33 4.58 7.78 -5.23
CA ILE A 33 3.72 6.94 -6.05
C ILE A 33 4.42 5.60 -6.20
N PHE A 34 3.83 4.57 -5.64
CA PHE A 34 4.27 3.19 -5.78
C PHE A 34 3.51 2.55 -6.94
N SER A 35 4.12 2.49 -8.12
CA SER A 35 3.58 1.75 -9.27
C SER A 35 3.77 0.25 -9.05
N ILE A 36 2.66 -0.47 -8.96
CA ILE A 36 2.59 -1.90 -8.69
C ILE A 36 2.20 -2.63 -9.97
N SER A 37 3.11 -3.48 -10.44
CA SER A 37 2.88 -4.40 -11.55
C SER A 37 2.09 -5.62 -11.12
N SER A 38 1.31 -6.18 -12.05
CA SER A 38 0.43 -7.34 -11.81
C SER A 38 1.16 -8.58 -11.29
N ASN A 39 2.44 -8.76 -11.61
CA ASN A 39 3.26 -9.89 -11.13
C ASN A 39 3.51 -9.87 -9.60
N ARG A 40 3.28 -8.74 -8.92
CA ARG A 40 3.35 -8.60 -7.46
C ARG A 40 2.02 -8.86 -6.77
N LEU A 41 0.95 -9.06 -7.52
CA LEU A 41 -0.38 -9.30 -6.98
C LEU A 41 -0.60 -10.80 -6.78
N LEU A 42 -1.17 -11.18 -5.65
CA LEU A 42 -1.71 -12.53 -5.46
C LEU A 42 -3.14 -12.54 -5.99
N GLN A 43 -3.42 -13.34 -7.01
CA GLN A 43 -4.80 -13.57 -7.44
C GLN A 43 -5.49 -14.53 -6.48
N ASP A 44 -6.75 -14.25 -6.15
CA ASP A 44 -7.59 -15.18 -5.41
C ASP A 44 -7.80 -16.48 -6.20
N GLN A 45 -7.79 -17.62 -5.51
CA GLN A 45 -7.87 -18.94 -6.15
C GLN A 45 -9.28 -19.24 -6.64
N ASP A 46 -10.30 -18.74 -5.96
CA ASP A 46 -11.71 -19.02 -6.24
C ASP A 46 -12.36 -17.88 -7.03
N ASN A 47 -11.77 -16.68 -7.01
CA ASN A 47 -12.26 -15.52 -7.74
C ASN A 47 -11.18 -14.88 -8.64
N PRO A 48 -11.18 -15.12 -9.96
CA PRO A 48 -10.17 -14.58 -10.87
C PRO A 48 -10.23 -13.05 -11.05
N ASN A 49 -11.25 -12.37 -10.50
CA ASN A 49 -11.36 -10.92 -10.51
C ASN A 49 -10.83 -10.28 -9.22
N LEU A 50 -10.48 -11.06 -8.21
CA LEU A 50 -10.00 -10.55 -6.93
C LEU A 50 -8.48 -10.73 -6.80
N TYR A 51 -7.81 -9.65 -6.41
CA TYR A 51 -6.37 -9.61 -6.24
C TYR A 51 -6.01 -8.98 -4.90
N TYR A 52 -4.92 -9.47 -4.31
CA TYR A 52 -4.37 -9.03 -3.05
C TYR A 52 -2.96 -8.48 -3.22
N PHE A 53 -2.65 -7.40 -2.50
CA PHE A 53 -1.30 -6.84 -2.42
C PHE A 53 -1.01 -6.33 -1.01
N VAL A 54 0.22 -6.51 -0.53
CA VAL A 54 0.66 -6.01 0.78
C VAL A 54 1.59 -4.81 0.59
N GLY A 55 1.07 -3.62 0.92
CA GLY A 55 1.87 -2.40 1.03
C GLY A 55 2.60 -2.34 2.36
N MET A 56 3.79 -1.75 2.36
CA MET A 56 4.64 -1.60 3.55
C MET A 56 4.65 -0.15 4.00
N VAL A 57 3.51 0.33 4.52
CA VAL A 57 3.45 1.63 5.18
C VAL A 57 4.37 1.60 6.39
N TYR A 58 5.11 2.68 6.63
CA TYR A 58 6.02 2.77 7.77
C TYR A 58 6.12 4.19 8.28
N TYR A 59 6.56 4.33 9.53
CA TYR A 59 6.93 5.60 10.14
C TYR A 59 8.34 5.49 10.74
N GLU A 60 9.16 6.52 10.54
CA GLU A 60 10.48 6.61 11.13
C GLU A 60 10.56 7.73 12.15
N VAL A 61 11.26 7.47 13.25
CA VAL A 61 11.62 8.47 14.24
C VAL A 61 13.14 8.51 14.39
N TRP A 62 13.66 9.71 14.56
CA TRP A 62 15.09 9.96 14.69
C TRP A 62 15.33 10.96 15.83
N SER A 63 16.32 10.69 16.68
CA SER A 63 16.81 11.63 17.68
C SER A 63 18.10 12.30 17.23
N ASN A 64 18.34 13.51 17.70
CA ASN A 64 19.64 14.18 17.53
C ASN A 64 20.64 13.72 18.60
N SER A 65 21.90 14.17 18.51
CA SER A 65 22.95 13.84 19.48
C SER A 65 22.69 14.36 20.90
N GLY A 66 21.75 15.29 21.07
CA GLY A 66 21.27 15.76 22.37
C GLY A 66 20.12 14.93 22.95
N GLY A 67 19.72 13.84 22.28
CA GLY A 67 18.62 12.96 22.71
C GLY A 67 17.22 13.52 22.42
N GLN A 68 17.10 14.63 21.70
CA GLN A 68 15.79 15.20 21.33
C GLN A 68 15.29 14.57 20.04
N TRP A 69 14.03 14.14 20.04
CA TRP A 69 13.35 13.61 18.85
C TRP A 69 13.09 14.73 17.83
N THR A 70 13.45 14.46 16.59
CA THR A 70 13.40 15.42 15.48
C THR A 70 12.05 15.41 14.77
N GLY A 71 11.85 16.32 13.82
CA GLY A 71 10.61 16.45 13.06
C GLY A 71 9.44 16.87 13.94
N ALA A 72 8.35 16.11 13.93
CA ALA A 72 7.17 16.36 14.76
C ALA A 72 7.34 15.94 16.23
N GLY A 73 8.54 15.51 16.65
CA GLY A 73 8.84 15.13 18.04
C GLY A 73 8.28 13.76 18.45
N HIS A 74 7.80 12.96 17.50
CA HIS A 74 7.38 11.58 17.75
C HIS A 74 8.57 10.71 18.13
N HIS A 75 8.31 9.73 18.98
CA HIS A 75 9.31 8.86 19.59
C HIS A 75 8.78 7.44 19.78
N PRO A 76 9.61 6.45 20.13
CA PRO A 76 9.15 5.12 20.49
C PRO A 76 8.01 5.17 21.53
N LYS A 77 6.99 4.35 21.32
CA LYS A 77 5.74 4.26 22.10
C LYS A 77 4.80 5.47 21.99
N SER A 78 5.16 6.50 21.23
CA SER A 78 4.25 7.63 20.98
C SER A 78 3.18 7.27 19.94
N LYS A 79 2.10 8.04 19.94
CA LYS A 79 1.04 7.99 18.94
C LYS A 79 1.32 9.02 17.85
N VAL A 80 1.20 8.59 16.60
CA VAL A 80 1.26 9.44 15.41
C VAL A 80 -0.17 9.62 14.88
N PRO A 81 -0.69 10.86 14.75
CA PRO A 81 -2.05 11.08 14.25
C PRO A 81 -2.27 10.52 12.84
N GLU A 82 -1.27 10.63 11.98
CA GLU A 82 -1.32 10.20 10.59
C GLU A 82 0.05 9.67 10.13
N VAL A 83 0.08 8.43 9.63
CA VAL A 83 1.24 7.84 8.96
C VAL A 83 0.95 7.82 7.45
N ASP A 84 1.63 8.69 6.69
CA ASP A 84 1.50 8.74 5.22
C ASP A 84 2.18 7.51 4.59
N GLY A 85 1.36 6.64 4.02
CA GLY A 85 1.80 5.43 3.32
C GLY A 85 2.09 5.65 1.84
N GLY A 86 1.85 6.86 1.32
CA GLY A 86 1.97 7.22 -0.09
C GLY A 86 0.78 6.77 -0.93
N THR A 87 0.93 6.90 -2.25
CA THR A 87 -0.10 6.52 -3.23
C THR A 87 0.29 5.22 -3.90
N TYR A 88 -0.58 4.21 -3.81
CA TYR A 88 -0.38 2.94 -4.49
C TYR A 88 -1.16 2.95 -5.80
N GLU A 89 -0.49 2.61 -6.88
CA GLU A 89 -1.03 2.62 -8.23
C GLU A 89 -0.94 1.23 -8.83
N PHE A 90 -2.07 0.69 -9.26
CA PHE A 90 -2.20 -0.65 -9.80
C PHE A 90 -2.55 -0.56 -11.27
N THR A 91 -1.75 -1.24 -12.12
CA THR A 91 -1.99 -1.30 -13.56
C THR A 91 -2.24 -2.74 -13.99
N PHE A 92 -3.35 -2.95 -14.69
CA PHE A 92 -3.76 -4.22 -15.27
C PHE A 92 -3.70 -4.17 -16.79
N GLY A 93 -3.85 -5.34 -17.43
CA GLY A 93 -3.97 -5.42 -18.89
C GLY A 93 -5.09 -4.51 -19.40
N SER A 94 -4.93 -3.95 -20.60
CA SER A 94 -5.85 -2.98 -21.21
C SER A 94 -7.29 -3.49 -21.35
N ASN A 95 -7.49 -4.81 -21.26
CA ASN A 95 -8.79 -5.44 -21.31
C ASN A 95 -9.51 -5.58 -19.96
N ARG A 96 -8.83 -5.31 -18.84
CA ARG A 96 -9.40 -5.40 -17.49
C ARG A 96 -9.66 -4.00 -16.95
N LYS A 97 -10.74 -3.85 -16.19
CA LYS A 97 -11.11 -2.59 -15.53
C LYS A 97 -11.15 -2.79 -14.02
N VAL A 98 -10.68 -1.81 -13.27
CA VAL A 98 -10.72 -1.84 -11.81
C VAL A 98 -12.10 -1.42 -11.33
N LYS A 99 -12.78 -2.31 -10.59
CA LYS A 99 -14.09 -2.07 -9.99
C LYS A 99 -13.97 -1.43 -8.60
N SER A 100 -13.05 -1.93 -7.77
CA SER A 100 -12.85 -1.40 -6.41
C SER A 100 -11.42 -1.62 -5.91
N ILE A 101 -10.99 -0.75 -4.98
CA ILE A 101 -9.78 -0.93 -4.17
C ILE A 101 -10.17 -0.62 -2.73
N SER A 102 -10.01 -1.60 -1.84
CA SER A 102 -10.14 -1.41 -0.40
C SER A 102 -8.82 -1.72 0.30
N VAL A 103 -8.66 -1.15 1.50
CA VAL A 103 -7.48 -1.34 2.34
C VAL A 103 -7.92 -1.75 3.74
N GLU A 104 -7.17 -2.65 4.33
CA GLU A 104 -7.32 -3.06 5.73
C GLU A 104 -5.95 -3.42 6.32
N GLN A 105 -5.89 -3.52 7.63
CA GLN A 105 -4.70 -4.01 8.32
C GLN A 105 -4.33 -5.41 7.80
N PHE A 106 -3.07 -5.59 7.42
CA PHE A 106 -2.61 -6.90 6.96
C PHE A 106 -2.41 -7.87 8.13
N ASN A 107 -3.08 -9.03 8.04
CA ASN A 107 -2.89 -10.12 8.98
C ASN A 107 -1.91 -11.17 8.43
N TYR A 108 -0.74 -11.28 9.08
CA TYR A 108 0.27 -12.27 8.74
C TYR A 108 -0.19 -13.73 8.92
N ASP A 109 -1.14 -13.96 9.82
CA ASP A 109 -1.69 -15.28 10.14
C ASP A 109 -3.00 -15.55 9.36
N TRP A 110 -3.31 -14.73 8.34
CA TRP A 110 -4.47 -14.93 7.48
C TRP A 110 -4.41 -16.29 6.78
N LYS A 111 -5.53 -17.02 6.85
CA LYS A 111 -5.70 -18.35 6.26
C LYS A 111 -6.93 -18.38 5.35
N SER A 112 -6.97 -19.37 4.45
CA SER A 112 -8.18 -19.75 3.72
C SER A 112 -9.30 -20.17 4.67
N ALA A 113 -10.54 -20.21 4.16
CA ALA A 113 -11.71 -20.60 4.93
C ALA A 113 -11.59 -22.00 5.56
N ASP A 114 -10.93 -22.93 4.87
CA ASP A 114 -10.65 -24.29 5.38
C ASP A 114 -9.42 -24.38 6.32
N GLY A 115 -8.74 -23.25 6.55
CA GLY A 115 -7.58 -23.14 7.42
C GLY A 115 -6.29 -23.77 6.90
N LYS A 116 -6.29 -24.36 5.69
CA LYS A 116 -5.15 -25.12 5.15
C LYS A 116 -4.12 -24.26 4.44
N VAL A 117 -4.56 -23.20 3.76
CA VAL A 117 -3.69 -22.32 2.99
C VAL A 117 -3.37 -21.09 3.83
N LYS A 118 -2.08 -20.78 3.99
CA LYS A 118 -1.61 -19.57 4.66
C LYS A 118 -1.62 -18.40 3.67
N LEU A 119 -2.80 -17.83 3.44
CA LEU A 119 -2.97 -16.70 2.52
C LEU A 119 -2.10 -15.49 2.90
N GLY A 120 -1.85 -15.26 4.20
CA GLY A 120 -0.91 -14.25 4.66
C GLY A 120 0.53 -14.50 4.20
N ASP A 121 1.01 -15.74 4.19
CA ASP A 121 2.35 -16.05 3.65
C ASP A 121 2.40 -15.76 2.15
N LEU A 122 1.43 -16.31 1.39
CA LEU A 122 1.37 -16.15 -0.06
C LEU A 122 1.25 -14.69 -0.50
N ALA A 123 0.35 -13.93 0.14
CA ALA A 123 0.12 -12.53 -0.22
C ALA A 123 1.36 -11.68 0.08
N PHE A 124 2.00 -11.89 1.23
CA PHE A 124 3.21 -11.15 1.60
C PHE A 124 4.38 -11.48 0.66
N GLU A 125 4.65 -12.76 0.44
CA GLU A 125 5.75 -13.21 -0.41
C GLU A 125 5.59 -12.73 -1.86
N LYS A 126 4.37 -12.85 -2.40
CA LYS A 126 4.06 -12.36 -3.75
C LYS A 126 4.26 -10.85 -3.87
N SER A 127 3.79 -10.09 -2.88
CA SER A 127 3.87 -8.63 -2.86
C SER A 127 5.29 -8.13 -2.66
N ARG A 128 6.10 -8.82 -1.83
CA ARG A 128 7.40 -8.36 -1.34
C ARG A 128 8.58 -9.19 -1.84
N ALA A 129 8.41 -9.97 -2.91
CA ALA A 129 9.42 -10.89 -3.43
C ALA A 129 10.79 -10.23 -3.69
N GLY A 130 10.80 -8.96 -4.13
CA GLY A 130 12.04 -8.21 -4.34
C GLY A 130 12.72 -7.86 -3.02
N GLU A 131 11.97 -7.33 -2.07
CA GLU A 131 12.46 -6.86 -0.78
C GLU A 131 12.79 -8.00 0.19
N LEU A 132 12.24 -9.19 -0.05
CA LEU A 132 12.58 -10.41 0.67
C LEU A 132 14.00 -10.93 0.36
N LYS A 133 14.63 -10.44 -0.72
CA LYS A 133 16.04 -10.75 -1.03
C LYS A 133 17.01 -10.09 -0.04
N GLU A 134 16.62 -8.94 0.51
CA GLU A 134 17.44 -8.19 1.46
C GLU A 134 17.10 -8.52 2.91
N ASN A 135 15.81 -8.58 3.22
CA ASN A 135 15.32 -8.76 4.58
C ASN A 135 14.28 -9.88 4.62
N PRO A 136 14.42 -10.89 5.50
CA PRO A 136 13.43 -11.96 5.60
C PRO A 136 12.09 -11.44 6.11
N LYS A 137 10.99 -12.18 5.87
CA LYS A 137 9.64 -11.81 6.34
C LYS A 137 9.60 -11.40 7.82
N LYS A 138 10.35 -12.11 8.67
CA LYS A 138 10.44 -11.86 10.11
C LYS A 138 10.94 -10.45 10.45
N TYR A 139 11.81 -9.86 9.65
CA TYR A 139 12.27 -8.47 9.83
C TYR A 139 11.08 -7.49 9.80
N TYR A 140 10.17 -7.65 8.84
CA TYR A 140 8.99 -6.81 8.72
C TYR A 140 7.94 -7.11 9.80
N GLN A 141 7.72 -8.39 10.11
CA GLN A 141 6.77 -8.83 11.13
C GLN A 141 7.14 -8.31 12.52
N ASN A 142 8.41 -8.43 12.90
CA ASN A 142 8.91 -8.01 14.21
C ASN A 142 8.70 -6.51 14.45
N ALA A 143 8.94 -5.70 13.41
CA ALA A 143 8.84 -4.25 13.45
C ALA A 143 7.43 -3.70 13.15
N THR A 144 6.45 -4.58 12.90
CA THR A 144 5.05 -4.17 12.74
C THR A 144 4.50 -3.67 14.07
N SER A 145 3.66 -2.63 14.07
CA SER A 145 2.98 -2.16 15.30
C SER A 145 2.24 -3.32 15.98
N LYS A 146 2.36 -3.40 17.30
CA LYS A 146 1.69 -4.43 18.12
C LYS A 146 0.21 -4.12 18.37
N PHE A 147 -0.18 -2.86 18.17
CA PHE A 147 -1.55 -2.41 18.33
C PHE A 147 -2.33 -2.57 17.03
N ASP A 148 -3.65 -2.66 17.15
CA ASP A 148 -4.54 -2.56 16.01
C ASP A 148 -4.47 -1.16 15.40
N TYR A 149 -4.38 -1.11 14.07
CA TYR A 149 -4.28 0.11 13.27
C TYR A 149 -5.18 0.03 12.04
N ASP A 150 -6.24 -0.79 12.08
CA ASP A 150 -7.28 -0.86 11.04
C ASP A 150 -8.19 0.37 11.03
N ASN A 151 -7.56 1.54 10.89
CA ASN A 151 -8.18 2.85 10.88
C ASN A 151 -7.48 3.69 9.82
N TYR A 152 -8.02 3.67 8.61
CA TYR A 152 -7.42 4.31 7.45
C TYR A 152 -8.13 5.62 7.10
N GLY A 153 -7.36 6.59 6.61
CA GLY A 153 -7.91 7.82 6.07
C GLY A 153 -8.87 7.54 4.90
N ASN A 154 -10.00 8.25 4.87
CA ASN A 154 -11.00 8.10 3.81
C ASN A 154 -10.54 8.83 2.53
N THR A 155 -9.68 8.17 1.76
CA THR A 155 -9.20 8.65 0.47
C THR A 155 -9.99 8.02 -0.68
N PRO A 156 -10.36 8.78 -1.73
CA PRO A 156 -11.02 8.21 -2.89
C PRO A 156 -10.09 7.26 -3.65
N VAL A 157 -10.69 6.30 -4.37
CA VAL A 157 -9.99 5.54 -5.39
C VAL A 157 -10.08 6.30 -6.71
N ASN A 158 -8.94 6.64 -7.30
CA ASN A 158 -8.87 7.29 -8.60
C ASN A 158 -8.75 6.24 -9.70
N GLY A 159 -9.38 6.45 -10.86
CA GLY A 159 -9.22 5.57 -12.03
C GLY A 159 -10.09 4.31 -12.06
N LEU A 160 -11.15 4.24 -11.26
CA LEU A 160 -12.17 3.18 -11.37
C LEU A 160 -12.76 3.13 -12.79
N GLY A 161 -13.11 1.93 -13.26
CA GLY A 161 -13.60 1.68 -14.63
C GLY A 161 -12.51 1.73 -15.71
N SER A 162 -11.25 1.95 -15.34
CA SER A 162 -10.09 1.91 -16.24
C SER A 162 -9.15 0.76 -15.86
N ASN A 163 -8.14 0.47 -16.70
CA ASN A 163 -7.13 -0.55 -16.40
C ASN A 163 -6.06 -0.06 -15.41
N LYS A 164 -6.17 1.17 -14.91
CA LYS A 164 -5.19 1.79 -14.02
C LYS A 164 -5.90 2.57 -12.92
N ALA A 165 -5.70 2.17 -11.67
CA ALA A 165 -6.33 2.85 -10.54
C ALA A 165 -5.33 3.08 -9.41
N SER A 166 -5.58 4.10 -8.59
CA SER A 166 -4.71 4.44 -7.47
C SER A 166 -5.49 4.82 -6.21
N LYS A 167 -4.88 4.58 -5.06
CA LYS A 167 -5.40 4.97 -3.75
C LYS A 167 -4.27 5.48 -2.88
N LYS A 168 -4.46 6.66 -2.29
CA LYS A 168 -3.56 7.19 -1.26
C LYS A 168 -3.86 6.52 0.08
N VAL A 169 -2.83 6.12 0.82
CA VAL A 169 -3.00 5.42 2.11
C VAL A 169 -2.47 6.27 3.24
N PHE A 170 -3.30 6.41 4.27
CA PHE A 170 -2.94 6.99 5.55
C PHE A 170 -3.40 6.06 6.64
N VAL A 171 -2.50 5.64 7.52
CA VAL A 171 -2.87 4.94 8.75
C VAL A 171 -3.08 6.01 9.82
N LEU A 172 -4.29 6.08 10.37
CA LEU A 172 -4.64 7.05 11.39
C LEU A 172 -4.30 6.48 12.76
N ASN A 173 -3.85 7.35 13.65
CA ASN A 173 -3.63 7.02 15.06
C ASN A 173 -2.61 5.90 15.31
N GLY A 174 -1.62 5.72 14.42
CA GLY A 174 -0.62 4.66 14.52
C GLY A 174 0.27 4.80 15.77
N ILE A 175 0.46 3.69 16.50
CA ILE A 175 1.31 3.66 17.70
C ILE A 175 2.68 3.07 17.36
N LEU A 176 3.74 3.79 17.72
CA LEU A 176 5.13 3.45 17.45
C LEU A 176 5.69 2.44 18.46
N GLU A 177 5.03 1.30 18.59
CA GLU A 177 5.50 0.19 19.41
C GLU A 177 5.39 -1.11 18.62
N ALA A 178 6.54 -1.73 18.36
CA ALA A 178 6.64 -2.92 17.54
C ALA A 178 6.21 -4.19 18.31
N LYS A 179 5.80 -5.23 17.58
CA LYS A 179 5.46 -6.55 18.14
C LYS A 179 6.62 -7.18 18.91
N VAL A 180 7.82 -7.07 18.36
CA VAL A 180 9.04 -7.62 18.97
C VAL A 180 10.05 -6.49 19.18
N GLU A 181 10.46 -5.84 18.09
CA GLU A 181 11.43 -4.75 18.12
C GLU A 181 11.29 -3.91 16.84
N PRO A 182 11.45 -2.58 16.90
CA PRO A 182 11.51 -1.76 15.69
C PRO A 182 12.80 -2.06 14.91
N VAL A 183 12.79 -1.70 13.62
CA VAL A 183 14.04 -1.70 12.86
C VAL A 183 14.95 -0.61 13.40
N ASN A 184 16.18 -0.95 13.77
CA ASN A 184 17.22 0.03 14.10
C ASN A 184 17.74 0.69 12.81
N ARG A 185 17.18 1.85 12.48
CA ARG A 185 17.50 2.59 11.25
C ARG A 185 18.88 3.21 11.28
N ARG A 186 19.36 3.65 12.45
CA ARG A 186 20.74 4.12 12.59
C ARG A 186 21.73 3.04 12.18
N GLU A 187 21.52 1.82 12.67
CA GLU A 187 22.41 0.71 12.35
C GLU A 187 22.30 0.28 10.88
N GLU A 188 21.09 0.25 10.33
CA GLU A 188 20.89 -0.07 8.92
C GLU A 188 21.58 0.94 7.99
N GLU A 189 21.46 2.25 8.25
CA GLU A 189 22.16 3.30 7.49
C GLU A 189 23.69 3.18 7.64
N ARG A 190 24.18 2.86 8.84
CA ARG A 190 25.61 2.63 9.07
C ARG A 190 26.15 1.47 8.24
N ILE A 191 25.42 0.35 8.20
CA ILE A 191 25.86 -0.86 7.48
C ILE A 191 25.69 -0.70 5.97
N LYS A 192 24.52 -0.25 5.50
CA LYS A 192 24.20 -0.21 4.06
C LYS A 192 24.84 0.97 3.34
N ASN A 193 24.87 2.13 3.99
CA ASN A 193 25.25 3.39 3.36
C ASN A 193 26.57 3.96 3.92
N GLY A 194 27.20 3.26 4.87
CA GLY A 194 28.45 3.72 5.51
C GLY A 194 28.28 5.01 6.31
N THR A 195 27.04 5.35 6.70
CA THR A 195 26.75 6.62 7.37
C THR A 195 27.32 6.65 8.78
N VAL A 196 28.06 7.71 9.11
CA VAL A 196 28.59 7.94 10.45
C VAL A 196 27.67 8.90 11.19
N PHE A 197 27.16 8.47 12.33
CA PHE A 197 26.30 9.29 13.19
C PHE A 197 27.07 9.75 14.43
N ALA A 198 26.79 10.97 14.88
CA ALA A 198 27.26 11.45 16.17
C ALA A 198 26.80 10.52 17.31
N PRO A 199 27.54 10.46 18.45
CA PRO A 199 27.10 9.75 19.64
C PRO A 199 25.70 10.20 20.08
N GLY A 200 24.89 9.27 20.57
CA GLY A 200 23.54 9.55 21.11
C GLY A 200 22.43 9.68 20.07
N VAL A 201 22.74 9.74 18.77
CA VAL A 201 21.71 9.65 17.72
C VAL A 201 21.08 8.26 17.76
N GLU A 202 19.75 8.22 17.68
CA GLU A 202 18.95 7.00 17.54
C GLU A 202 18.02 7.12 16.34
N GLY A 203 17.64 5.98 15.75
CA GLY A 203 16.74 5.94 14.61
C GLY A 203 15.98 4.63 14.59
N PHE A 204 14.64 4.71 14.51
CA PHE A 204 13.77 3.55 14.54
C PHE A 204 12.69 3.63 13.46
N ARG A 205 12.39 2.49 12.82
CA ARG A 205 11.27 2.34 11.88
C ARG A 205 10.25 1.33 12.39
N TYR A 206 8.99 1.70 12.27
CA TYR A 206 7.82 0.90 12.60
C TYR A 206 6.99 0.68 11.36
N TYR A 207 6.54 -0.56 11.13
CA TYR A 207 5.70 -0.91 9.98
C TYR A 207 4.21 -0.96 10.35
N PHE A 208 3.38 -0.61 9.36
CA PHE A 208 1.93 -0.76 9.34
C PHE A 208 1.52 -1.49 8.05
N PRO A 209 1.88 -2.78 7.89
CA PRO A 209 1.56 -3.53 6.68
C PRO A 209 0.07 -3.44 6.34
N THR A 210 -0.23 -3.07 5.10
CA THR A 210 -1.59 -2.76 4.66
C THR A 210 -1.97 -3.69 3.52
N LEU A 211 -3.07 -4.43 3.68
CA LEU A 211 -3.62 -5.30 2.66
C LEU A 211 -4.51 -4.48 1.74
N PHE A 212 -4.18 -4.47 0.46
CA PHE A 212 -5.04 -4.00 -0.61
C PHE A 212 -5.84 -5.17 -1.15
N LYS A 213 -7.17 -5.03 -1.20
CA LYS A 213 -8.06 -5.92 -1.95
C LYS A 213 -8.55 -5.16 -3.18
N ILE A 214 -8.23 -5.69 -4.34
CA ILE A 214 -8.50 -5.08 -5.64
C ILE A 214 -9.47 -5.99 -6.39
N GLU A 215 -10.65 -5.49 -6.68
CA GLU A 215 -11.63 -6.20 -7.49
C GLU A 215 -11.62 -5.60 -8.90
N LEU A 216 -11.54 -6.48 -9.89
CA LEU A 216 -11.70 -6.14 -11.29
C LEU A 216 -13.15 -6.35 -11.72
N GLU A 217 -13.60 -5.61 -12.71
CA GLU A 217 -14.81 -5.97 -13.43
C GLU A 217 -14.61 -7.37 -14.05
N PRO A 218 -15.67 -8.20 -14.09
CA PRO A 218 -15.66 -9.43 -14.84
C PRO A 218 -15.13 -9.19 -16.27
N ALA A 219 -14.32 -10.12 -16.79
CA ALA A 219 -13.87 -10.06 -18.17
C ALA A 219 -15.05 -10.15 -19.17
N GLU A 220 -16.19 -10.66 -18.70
CA GLU A 220 -17.41 -10.94 -19.44
C GLU A 220 -18.61 -10.43 -18.60
N GLY A 221 -19.54 -9.70 -19.22
CA GLY A 221 -20.77 -9.25 -18.58
C GLY A 221 -21.93 -10.23 -18.83
N MET A 222 -23.10 -9.98 -18.23
CA MET A 222 -24.35 -10.65 -18.59
C MET A 222 -25.37 -9.59 -18.96
N ALA A 223 -26.00 -9.72 -20.13
CA ALA A 223 -27.21 -9.01 -20.47
C ALA A 223 -28.41 -9.86 -20.04
N ILE A 224 -29.35 -9.25 -19.33
CA ILE A 224 -30.65 -9.84 -19.03
C ILE A 224 -31.68 -9.07 -19.85
N ILE A 225 -32.36 -9.75 -20.76
CA ILE A 225 -33.43 -9.20 -21.58
C ILE A 225 -34.75 -9.75 -21.04
N GLN A 226 -35.62 -8.84 -20.59
CA GLN A 226 -36.94 -9.17 -20.07
C GLN A 226 -38.01 -8.45 -20.89
N HIS A 227 -39.14 -9.10 -21.09
CA HIS A 227 -40.26 -8.56 -21.87
C HIS A 227 -41.43 -8.19 -20.96
N PHE A 228 -42.01 -7.01 -21.17
CA PHE A 228 -43.17 -6.52 -20.44
C PHE A 228 -44.20 -5.91 -21.40
N ASP A 229 -45.49 -5.98 -21.06
CA ASP A 229 -46.51 -5.20 -21.75
C ASP A 229 -46.41 -3.70 -21.40
N THR A 230 -47.22 -2.88 -22.08
CA THR A 230 -47.26 -1.43 -21.82
C THR A 230 -47.78 -1.05 -20.43
N LYS A 231 -48.28 -2.03 -19.66
CA LYS A 231 -48.75 -1.88 -18.28
C LYS A 231 -47.74 -2.41 -17.26
N GLY A 232 -46.59 -2.94 -17.71
CA GLY A 232 -45.54 -3.50 -16.87
C GLY A 232 -45.76 -4.94 -16.43
N ASN A 233 -46.73 -5.67 -17.01
CA ASN A 233 -46.90 -7.09 -16.73
C ASN A 233 -45.84 -7.92 -17.49
N PRO A 234 -45.17 -8.89 -16.84
CA PRO A 234 -44.17 -9.72 -17.50
C PRO A 234 -44.81 -10.59 -18.58
N LEU A 235 -44.15 -10.68 -19.74
CA LEU A 235 -44.59 -11.49 -20.89
C LEU A 235 -43.86 -12.84 -20.99
N ASN A 236 -43.04 -13.18 -19.99
CA ASN A 236 -42.25 -14.41 -19.97
C ASN A 236 -43.16 -15.65 -20.03
N GLY A 237 -42.98 -16.47 -21.07
CA GLY A 237 -43.78 -17.67 -21.34
C GLY A 237 -44.88 -17.49 -22.40
N ILE A 238 -45.04 -16.28 -22.95
CA ILE A 238 -45.86 -16.04 -24.14
C ILE A 238 -45.03 -16.35 -25.38
N ASP A 239 -45.66 -17.00 -26.37
CA ASP A 239 -45.00 -17.36 -27.63
C ASP A 239 -44.41 -16.11 -28.32
N GLY A 240 -43.15 -16.19 -28.72
CA GLY A 240 -42.38 -15.07 -29.26
C GLY A 240 -41.76 -14.09 -28.23
N PHE A 241 -42.07 -14.20 -26.93
CA PHE A 241 -41.55 -13.34 -25.85
C PHE A 241 -40.81 -14.16 -24.77
N THR A 242 -39.64 -14.66 -25.14
CA THR A 242 -38.78 -15.42 -24.22
C THR A 242 -37.71 -14.52 -23.62
N ASP A 243 -37.69 -14.41 -22.30
CA ASP A 243 -36.60 -13.75 -21.58
C ASP A 243 -35.28 -14.47 -21.84
N LYS A 244 -34.19 -13.70 -21.99
CA LYS A 244 -32.89 -14.24 -22.34
C LYS A 244 -31.81 -13.67 -21.44
N GLU A 245 -30.99 -14.57 -20.93
CA GLU A 245 -29.70 -14.23 -20.37
C GLU A 245 -28.63 -14.49 -21.42
N MET A 246 -27.79 -13.50 -21.68
CA MET A 246 -26.73 -13.62 -22.65
C MET A 246 -25.40 -13.17 -22.05
N LYS A 247 -24.43 -14.06 -22.13
CA LYS A 247 -23.05 -13.75 -21.81
C LYS A 247 -22.48 -12.73 -22.80
N LEU A 248 -22.11 -11.58 -22.27
CA LEU A 248 -21.43 -10.50 -22.99
C LEU A 248 -19.93 -10.70 -22.88
N GLU A 249 -19.29 -10.82 -24.03
CA GLU A 249 -17.87 -10.98 -24.23
C GLU A 249 -17.37 -9.67 -24.84
N LYS A 250 -16.23 -9.18 -24.36
CA LYS A 250 -15.68 -7.92 -24.81
C LYS A 250 -15.35 -7.98 -26.31
N GLY A 251 -15.86 -7.01 -27.08
CA GLY A 251 -15.55 -6.84 -28.51
C GLY A 251 -16.38 -7.71 -29.45
N LYS A 252 -17.40 -8.40 -28.94
CA LYS A 252 -18.38 -9.13 -29.74
C LYS A 252 -19.58 -8.24 -30.01
N ASP A 253 -19.97 -8.12 -31.27
CA ASP A 253 -21.22 -7.46 -31.63
C ASP A 253 -22.40 -8.40 -31.31
N TYR A 254 -23.42 -7.81 -30.71
CA TYR A 254 -24.62 -8.54 -30.30
C TYR A 254 -25.81 -8.00 -31.08
N THR A 255 -26.37 -8.86 -31.94
CA THR A 255 -27.67 -8.59 -32.57
C THR A 255 -28.76 -9.14 -31.68
N PHE A 256 -29.71 -8.29 -31.30
CA PHE A 256 -30.92 -8.72 -30.60
C PHE A 256 -31.95 -9.11 -31.66
N PRO A 257 -32.22 -10.41 -31.88
CA PRO A 257 -33.35 -10.80 -32.70
C PRO A 257 -34.62 -10.37 -31.95
N HIS A 258 -35.24 -9.28 -32.42
CA HIS A 258 -36.59 -8.93 -32.01
C HIS A 258 -37.54 -9.79 -32.85
N THR A 259 -38.50 -10.42 -32.19
CA THR A 259 -39.61 -11.08 -32.89
C THR A 259 -40.42 -9.96 -33.55
N ALA A 260 -40.46 -9.91 -34.88
CA ALA A 260 -41.24 -8.91 -35.59
C ALA A 260 -42.71 -9.06 -35.15
N PRO A 261 -43.42 -7.94 -34.86
CA PRO A 261 -44.85 -8.03 -34.57
C PRO A 261 -45.54 -8.59 -35.81
N GLY A 262 -46.21 -9.73 -35.63
CA GLY A 262 -47.11 -10.34 -36.62
C GLY A 262 -48.39 -9.54 -36.78
#